data_AF-A1WWQ9-F1
#
_entry.id   AF-A1WWQ9-F1
#
_cell.length_a   1.000
_cell.length_b   1.000
_cell.length_c   1.000
_cell.angle_alpha   90.00
_cell.angle_beta   90.00
_cell.angle_gamma   90.00
#
_symmetry.space_group_name_H-M   'P 1'
#
loop_
_entity.id
_entity.type
_entity.pdbx_description
1 polymer ?
#
loop_
_entity_poly.entity_id
_entity_poly.type
_entity_poly.pdbx_seq_one_letter_code
_entity_poly.pdbx_strand_id
1 'polypeptide(L)'
;MQRHPCIALVAGIGLILGGCGDTPNDESRDGPAQDTHEVEDMLGRSVEVPEAAERIATVNVDAFRMALHLGVEDRLVGIPSDMFGSRFSEAKPIEVRAFGRLDEVAMVGGGQPGSEFSAERVLATDPDLFIYWAFSRGDDDEAMAEQAERYQQQLGVPVVAVNTLGRERASEEAIEAQIEQAYRLLGTVTGREERAEELLDFYDATVSEVQEQVADEEPPRIYLAHRRNLYNHVSFYFPVEQLGAELVTAGRPGGDGEVSAEELVSWDPAHIFLHTPSRASRVARDEVLDDERLSGVKAVEAERIHRFKGTYMGWDLATGLIDLVHMARVLYPEAMADVDLRDRGEEILEVFYGDPGLYDRLQELSSLDDD
;
A
#
# COMPACT_ATOMS: atom_id res chain seq x y z
N MET A 1 50.06 -23.19 -83.73
CA MET A 1 49.31 -24.41 -84.14
C MET A 1 47.82 -24.13 -83.94
N GLN A 2 47.13 -23.81 -85.04
CA GLN A 2 45.85 -24.38 -85.53
C GLN A 2 44.63 -24.15 -84.62
N ARG A 3 43.46 -23.64 -85.04
CA ARG A 3 42.86 -23.19 -86.31
C ARG A 3 41.63 -22.32 -85.90
N HIS A 4 41.22 -21.36 -86.73
CA HIS A 4 39.86 -20.74 -86.75
C HIS A 4 38.79 -21.84 -87.03
N PRO A 5 37.43 -21.65 -87.01
CA PRO A 5 36.66 -20.40 -87.25
C PRO A 5 35.20 -20.32 -86.66
N CYS A 6 34.49 -19.24 -87.03
CA CYS A 6 33.11 -19.17 -87.55
C CYS A 6 31.83 -19.66 -86.81
N ILE A 7 30.88 -18.71 -86.72
CA ILE A 7 29.50 -18.74 -87.28
C ILE A 7 28.29 -19.20 -86.42
N ALA A 8 27.27 -18.31 -86.48
CA ALA A 8 25.81 -18.46 -86.37
C ALA A 8 25.19 -18.79 -85.00
N LEU A 9 24.37 -17.90 -84.43
CA LEU A 9 22.95 -17.58 -84.76
C LEU A 9 21.99 -18.68 -84.26
N VAL A 10 21.11 -18.33 -83.32
CA VAL A 10 19.64 -18.48 -83.39
C VAL A 10 19.03 -18.09 -82.03
N ALA A 11 17.95 -17.34 -82.10
CA ALA A 11 17.12 -16.81 -81.02
C ALA A 11 16.32 -17.88 -80.27
N GLY A 12 15.89 -17.56 -79.04
CA GLY A 12 14.87 -18.34 -78.33
C GLY A 12 14.53 -17.76 -76.96
N ILE A 13 13.34 -17.16 -76.87
CA ILE A 13 12.69 -16.61 -75.68
C ILE A 13 12.40 -17.72 -74.65
N GLY A 14 12.53 -17.41 -73.36
CA GLY A 14 12.01 -18.25 -72.27
C GLY A 14 11.99 -17.52 -70.93
N LEU A 15 10.79 -17.11 -70.49
CA LEU A 15 10.49 -16.67 -69.13
C LEU A 15 10.90 -17.74 -68.11
N ILE A 16 11.54 -17.33 -67.00
CA ILE A 16 11.64 -18.15 -65.79
C ILE A 16 10.99 -17.36 -64.64
N LEU A 17 9.87 -17.90 -64.18
CA LEU A 17 9.20 -17.59 -62.92
C LEU A 17 9.83 -18.42 -61.79
N GLY A 18 9.93 -17.80 -60.61
CA GLY A 18 9.66 -18.46 -59.33
C GLY A 18 10.84 -19.07 -58.57
N GLY A 19 11.10 -18.51 -57.38
CA GLY A 19 11.73 -19.26 -56.28
C GLY A 19 12.60 -18.43 -55.34
N CYS A 20 12.02 -17.76 -54.35
CA CYS A 20 12.66 -17.53 -53.04
C CYS A 20 11.58 -17.64 -51.96
N GLY A 21 11.87 -18.47 -50.96
CA GLY A 21 10.92 -19.04 -50.01
C GLY A 21 10.39 -18.09 -48.94
N ASP A 22 9.24 -18.50 -48.42
CA ASP A 22 8.53 -17.95 -47.28
C ASP A 22 9.33 -18.15 -45.98
N THR A 23 9.56 -17.05 -45.27
CA THR A 23 9.74 -17.05 -43.81
C THR A 23 8.40 -16.62 -43.21
N PRO A 24 7.83 -17.33 -42.22
CA PRO A 24 6.59 -16.89 -41.59
C PRO A 24 6.85 -15.59 -40.83
N ASN A 25 6.11 -14.55 -41.20
CA ASN A 25 6.06 -13.28 -40.50
C ASN A 25 5.44 -13.54 -39.12
N ASP A 26 6.18 -13.21 -38.05
CA ASP A 26 5.64 -13.16 -36.70
C ASP A 26 4.70 -11.96 -36.64
N GLU A 27 3.38 -12.23 -36.57
CA GLU A 27 2.38 -11.19 -36.37
C GLU A 27 2.48 -10.72 -34.91
N SER A 28 3.38 -9.78 -34.66
CA SER A 28 3.34 -8.93 -33.48
C SER A 28 1.98 -8.24 -33.42
N ARG A 29 1.32 -8.35 -32.26
CA ARG A 29 0.10 -7.63 -31.94
C ARG A 29 0.41 -6.13 -31.84
N ASP A 30 0.41 -5.44 -32.98
CA ASP A 30 0.44 -3.98 -33.01
C ASP A 30 -0.95 -3.46 -32.64
N GLY A 31 -1.15 -3.25 -31.33
CA GLY A 31 -2.08 -2.22 -30.86
C GLY A 31 -1.59 -0.82 -31.30
N PRO A 32 -2.43 0.23 -31.19
CA PRO A 32 -1.94 1.58 -31.44
C PRO A 32 -0.75 1.85 -30.50
N ALA A 33 0.37 2.31 -31.06
CA ALA A 33 1.52 2.74 -30.26
C ALA A 33 1.05 3.83 -29.29
N GLN A 34 0.97 3.50 -28.01
CA GLN A 34 0.81 4.50 -26.95
C GLN A 34 2.13 5.27 -26.85
N ASP A 35 2.05 6.58 -26.69
CA ASP A 35 3.21 7.37 -26.33
C ASP A 35 3.73 6.87 -24.97
N THR A 36 5.05 6.77 -24.82
CA THR A 36 5.72 6.24 -23.63
C THR A 36 6.74 7.24 -23.09
N HIS A 37 7.04 7.12 -21.79
CA HIS A 37 8.15 7.79 -21.14
C HIS A 37 8.87 6.87 -20.16
N GLU A 38 10.08 7.23 -19.76
CA GLU A 38 10.84 6.51 -18.73
C GLU A 38 10.54 7.07 -17.32
N VAL A 39 10.36 6.17 -16.36
CA VAL A 39 10.30 6.49 -14.92
C VAL A 39 11.35 5.67 -14.16
N GLU A 40 11.89 6.25 -13.08
CA GLU A 40 12.67 5.51 -12.09
C GLU A 40 11.74 4.98 -11.01
N ASP A 41 11.70 3.66 -10.82
CA ASP A 41 10.88 3.05 -9.77
C ASP A 41 11.58 3.03 -8.40
N MET A 42 10.89 2.55 -7.37
CA MET A 42 11.41 2.58 -5.99
C MET A 42 12.51 1.53 -5.71
N LEU A 43 12.92 0.77 -6.72
CA LEU A 43 14.10 -0.11 -6.68
C LEU A 43 15.24 0.44 -7.55
N GLY A 44 15.12 1.67 -8.05
CA GLY A 44 16.12 2.34 -8.89
C GLY A 44 16.16 1.83 -10.34
N ARG A 45 15.11 1.14 -10.81
CA ARG A 45 15.04 0.66 -12.19
C ARG A 45 14.45 1.73 -13.11
N SER A 46 15.03 1.91 -14.30
CA SER A 46 14.39 2.67 -15.38
C SER A 46 13.36 1.79 -16.09
N VAL A 47 12.10 2.22 -16.08
CA VAL A 47 10.99 1.48 -16.68
C VAL A 47 10.30 2.37 -17.70
N GLU A 48 10.19 1.90 -18.95
CA GLU A 48 9.37 2.54 -19.97
C GLU A 48 7.89 2.22 -19.72
N VAL A 49 7.09 3.25 -19.50
CA VAL A 49 5.65 3.16 -19.17
C VAL A 49 4.82 3.97 -20.18
N PRO A 50 3.52 3.68 -20.34
CA PRO A 50 2.63 4.55 -21.11
C PRO A 50 2.59 5.97 -20.53
N GLU A 51 2.28 6.96 -21.36
CA GLU A 51 2.15 8.36 -20.92
C GLU A 51 1.17 8.53 -19.75
N ALA A 52 0.07 7.77 -19.79
CA ALA A 52 -0.80 7.56 -18.64
C ALA A 52 -1.38 6.14 -18.74
N ALA A 53 -1.13 5.32 -17.73
CA ALA A 53 -1.71 3.97 -17.69
C ALA A 53 -3.23 4.03 -17.57
N GLU A 54 -3.94 3.26 -18.40
CA GLU A 54 -5.41 3.22 -18.47
C GLU A 54 -5.98 1.87 -17.99
N ARG A 55 -5.12 0.83 -17.85
CA ARG A 55 -5.50 -0.52 -17.44
C ARG A 55 -4.49 -1.08 -16.44
N ILE A 56 -4.72 -0.79 -15.17
CA ILE A 56 -3.77 -1.06 -14.09
C ILE A 56 -4.16 -2.37 -13.38
N ALA A 57 -3.19 -3.27 -13.23
CA ALA A 57 -3.30 -4.42 -12.34
C ALA A 57 -2.27 -4.32 -11.21
N THR A 58 -2.69 -4.65 -9.98
CA THR A 58 -1.78 -4.61 -8.82
C THR A 58 -2.06 -5.74 -7.84
N VAL A 59 -0.99 -6.23 -7.23
CA VAL A 59 -0.99 -7.17 -6.09
C VAL A 59 -0.59 -6.48 -4.79
N ASN A 60 -0.18 -5.21 -4.89
CA ASN A 60 0.20 -4.34 -3.80
C ASN A 60 -1.06 -3.61 -3.30
N VAL A 61 -1.49 -3.90 -2.06
CA VAL A 61 -2.67 -3.27 -1.46
C VAL A 61 -2.49 -1.77 -1.21
N ASP A 62 -1.25 -1.34 -0.92
CA ASP A 62 -0.96 0.06 -0.69
C ASP A 62 -1.06 0.82 -2.02
N ALA A 63 -0.50 0.27 -3.11
CA ALA A 63 -0.64 0.84 -4.45
C ALA A 63 -2.08 0.80 -4.97
N PHE A 64 -2.85 -0.24 -4.62
CA PHE A 64 -4.27 -0.27 -4.90
C PHE A 64 -4.99 0.92 -4.25
N ARG A 65 -4.76 1.20 -2.96
CA ARG A 65 -5.36 2.36 -2.28
C ARG A 65 -4.88 3.69 -2.85
N MET A 66 -3.59 3.81 -3.13
CA MET A 66 -3.05 5.01 -3.78
C MET A 66 -3.74 5.27 -5.13
N ALA A 67 -3.98 4.24 -5.93
CA ALA A 67 -4.74 4.37 -7.18
C ALA A 67 -6.19 4.85 -6.95
N LEU A 68 -6.84 4.40 -5.86
CA LEU A 68 -8.13 4.95 -5.46
C LEU A 68 -8.03 6.43 -5.07
N HIS A 69 -7.02 6.80 -4.29
CA HIS A 69 -6.84 8.18 -3.83
C HIS A 69 -6.58 9.16 -4.99
N LEU A 70 -5.85 8.69 -5.99
CA LEU A 70 -5.54 9.43 -7.22
C LEU A 70 -6.74 9.53 -8.19
N GLY A 71 -7.89 8.93 -7.86
CA GLY A 71 -9.10 8.98 -8.69
C GLY A 71 -8.92 8.25 -10.02
N VAL A 72 -8.26 7.08 -9.98
CA VAL A 72 -8.07 6.18 -11.12
C VAL A 72 -8.65 4.79 -10.88
N GLU A 73 -9.68 4.71 -10.03
CA GLU A 73 -10.41 3.49 -9.71
C GLU A 73 -10.99 2.79 -10.94
N ASP A 74 -11.46 3.54 -11.93
CA ASP A 74 -12.05 3.00 -13.16
C ASP A 74 -11.01 2.29 -14.06
N ARG A 75 -9.72 2.62 -13.86
CA ARG A 75 -8.57 2.05 -14.57
C ARG A 75 -8.07 0.76 -13.91
N LEU A 76 -8.51 0.43 -12.70
CA LEU A 76 -8.16 -0.82 -12.05
C LEU A 76 -8.88 -2.01 -12.71
N VAL A 77 -8.11 -2.87 -13.37
CA VAL A 77 -8.61 -4.09 -14.06
C VAL A 77 -8.27 -5.36 -13.30
N GLY A 78 -7.29 -5.31 -12.40
CA GLY A 78 -6.88 -6.41 -11.54
C GLY A 78 -6.46 -5.93 -10.15
N ILE A 79 -7.09 -6.45 -9.09
CA ILE A 79 -6.89 -5.97 -7.71
C ILE A 79 -6.48 -7.09 -6.75
N PRO A 80 -5.94 -6.76 -5.56
CA PRO A 80 -5.48 -7.77 -4.61
C PRO A 80 -6.62 -8.65 -4.07
N SER A 81 -6.34 -9.93 -3.84
CA SER A 81 -7.36 -10.89 -3.40
C SER A 81 -7.73 -10.79 -1.92
N ASP A 82 -6.78 -10.46 -1.05
CA ASP A 82 -6.96 -10.58 0.40
C ASP A 82 -7.72 -9.41 1.06
N MET A 83 -8.27 -8.47 0.28
CA MET A 83 -8.92 -7.26 0.79
C MET A 83 -10.39 -7.42 1.18
N PHE A 84 -11.15 -8.25 0.48
CA PHE A 84 -12.60 -8.35 0.63
C PHE A 84 -12.99 -9.62 1.37
N GLY A 85 -13.28 -9.50 2.65
CA GLY A 85 -13.61 -10.67 3.47
C GLY A 85 -12.36 -11.49 3.77
N SER A 86 -11.67 -11.15 4.85
CA SER A 86 -10.57 -11.98 5.34
C SER A 86 -11.08 -13.00 6.35
N ARG A 87 -10.26 -13.97 6.77
CA ARG A 87 -10.57 -14.86 7.92
C ARG A 87 -10.84 -14.12 9.24
N PHE A 88 -10.70 -12.80 9.22
CA PHE A 88 -10.74 -11.95 10.38
C PHE A 88 -11.99 -11.08 10.36
N SER A 89 -12.40 -10.53 9.22
CA SER A 89 -13.68 -9.81 9.10
C SER A 89 -14.36 -10.09 7.77
N GLU A 90 -15.63 -10.46 7.83
CA GLU A 90 -16.53 -10.58 6.68
C GLU A 90 -17.04 -9.22 6.18
N ALA A 91 -16.78 -8.14 6.94
CA ALA A 91 -17.22 -6.81 6.58
C ALA A 91 -16.34 -6.24 5.46
N LYS A 92 -16.98 -5.76 4.39
CA LYS A 92 -16.31 -5.04 3.30
C LYS A 92 -15.62 -3.78 3.85
N PRO A 93 -14.40 -3.49 3.39
CA PRO A 93 -13.62 -2.35 3.86
C PRO A 93 -14.14 -1.05 3.22
N ILE A 94 -13.58 0.09 3.63
CA ILE A 94 -14.08 1.43 3.22
C ILE A 94 -13.98 1.66 1.72
N GLU A 95 -12.98 1.06 1.07
CA GLU A 95 -12.70 1.17 -0.36
C GLU A 95 -13.88 0.68 -1.20
N VAL A 96 -14.51 -0.45 -0.83
CA VAL A 96 -15.68 -0.99 -1.57
C VAL A 96 -16.93 -0.13 -1.36
N ARG A 97 -16.99 0.61 -0.26
CA ARG A 97 -18.10 1.53 0.00
C ARG A 97 -17.97 2.77 -0.85
N ALA A 98 -16.77 3.36 -0.88
CA ALA A 98 -16.43 4.48 -1.76
C ALA A 98 -16.63 4.11 -3.24
N PHE A 99 -16.23 2.89 -3.63
CA PHE A 99 -16.22 2.47 -5.03
C PHE A 99 -16.92 1.12 -5.23
N GLY A 100 -18.25 1.15 -5.41
CA GLY A 100 -19.07 -0.06 -5.58
C GLY A 100 -18.68 -0.97 -6.75
N ARG A 101 -18.02 -0.42 -7.78
CA ARG A 101 -17.49 -1.18 -8.93
C ARG A 101 -16.42 -2.21 -8.54
N LEU A 102 -15.72 -2.01 -7.41
CA LEU A 102 -14.64 -2.91 -6.97
C LEU A 102 -15.11 -4.34 -6.73
N ASP A 103 -16.40 -4.56 -6.44
CA ASP A 103 -16.99 -5.90 -6.33
C ASP A 103 -16.96 -6.69 -7.66
N GLU A 104 -16.81 -6.00 -8.79
CA GLU A 104 -16.84 -6.58 -10.14
C GLU A 104 -15.44 -6.72 -10.75
N VAL A 105 -14.41 -6.10 -10.15
CA VAL A 105 -13.04 -6.12 -10.66
C VAL A 105 -12.38 -7.47 -10.34
N ALA A 106 -11.59 -7.99 -11.28
CA ALA A 106 -10.96 -9.29 -11.12
C ALA A 106 -9.91 -9.27 -10.00
N MET A 107 -10.00 -10.22 -9.06
CA MET A 107 -8.94 -10.45 -8.09
C MET A 107 -7.79 -11.26 -8.72
N VAL A 108 -6.56 -10.75 -8.66
CA VAL A 108 -5.40 -11.34 -9.37
C VAL A 108 -4.39 -12.06 -8.47
N GLY A 109 -4.62 -12.06 -7.15
CA GLY A 109 -3.71 -12.61 -6.14
C GLY A 109 -3.13 -11.53 -5.25
N GLY A 110 -2.19 -11.89 -4.39
CA GLY A 110 -1.51 -10.92 -3.51
C GLY A 110 -2.40 -10.27 -2.44
N GLY A 111 -1.94 -9.12 -1.94
CA GLY A 111 -2.58 -8.33 -0.88
C GLY A 111 -1.72 -8.16 0.37
N GLN A 112 -0.77 -9.06 0.63
CA GLN A 112 0.30 -8.86 1.62
C GLN A 112 1.68 -9.01 0.95
N PRO A 113 2.73 -8.41 1.51
CA PRO A 113 4.07 -8.55 0.95
C PRO A 113 4.51 -10.01 0.86
N GLY A 114 5.18 -10.38 -0.23
CA GLY A 114 5.64 -11.75 -0.50
C GLY A 114 4.54 -12.75 -0.87
N SER A 115 3.30 -12.31 -1.07
CA SER A 115 2.20 -13.18 -1.50
C SER A 115 2.30 -13.51 -2.98
N GLU A 116 2.02 -14.77 -3.34
CA GLU A 116 1.99 -15.20 -4.73
C GLU A 116 0.83 -14.54 -5.50
N PHE A 117 1.03 -14.35 -6.80
CA PHE A 117 -0.02 -13.94 -7.72
C PHE A 117 -0.06 -14.85 -8.95
N SER A 118 -1.19 -14.80 -9.67
CA SER A 118 -1.35 -15.58 -10.89
C SER A 118 -1.09 -14.70 -12.11
N ALA A 119 0.04 -14.90 -12.77
CA ALA A 119 0.36 -14.22 -14.02
C ALA A 119 -0.71 -14.45 -15.10
N GLU A 120 -1.31 -15.65 -15.17
CA GLU A 120 -2.42 -15.94 -16.08
C GLU A 120 -3.64 -15.06 -15.77
N ARG A 121 -4.00 -14.88 -14.50
CA ARG A 121 -5.13 -14.01 -14.11
C ARG A 121 -4.83 -12.55 -14.40
N VAL A 122 -3.60 -12.08 -14.16
CA VAL A 122 -3.16 -10.73 -14.51
C VAL A 122 -3.28 -10.52 -16.01
N LEU A 123 -2.71 -11.41 -16.83
CA LEU A 123 -2.78 -11.34 -18.29
C LEU A 123 -4.22 -11.38 -18.82
N ALA A 124 -5.10 -12.14 -18.19
CA ALA A 124 -6.52 -12.21 -18.56
C ALA A 124 -7.27 -10.88 -18.34
N THR A 125 -6.74 -9.98 -17.50
CA THR A 125 -7.28 -8.62 -17.31
C THR A 125 -6.76 -7.61 -18.34
N ASP A 126 -5.85 -8.01 -19.24
CA ASP A 126 -5.29 -7.18 -20.31
C ASP A 126 -4.74 -5.82 -19.80
N PRO A 127 -3.86 -5.79 -18.78
CA PRO A 127 -3.33 -4.54 -18.26
C PRO A 127 -2.33 -3.88 -19.21
N ASP A 128 -2.17 -2.55 -19.13
CA ASP A 128 -1.09 -1.79 -19.75
C ASP A 128 0.00 -1.37 -18.73
N LEU A 129 -0.26 -1.58 -17.43
CA LEU A 129 0.70 -1.41 -16.35
C LEU A 129 0.44 -2.42 -15.24
N PHE A 130 1.50 -3.04 -14.71
CA PHE A 130 1.44 -3.85 -13.51
C PHE A 130 2.25 -3.23 -12.37
N ILE A 131 1.63 -3.07 -11.20
CA ILE A 131 2.31 -2.54 -10.00
C ILE A 131 2.71 -3.69 -9.08
N TYR A 132 4.01 -3.80 -8.86
CA TYR A 132 4.62 -4.81 -7.99
C TYR A 132 4.91 -4.23 -6.60
N TRP A 133 4.69 -5.04 -5.56
CA TRP A 133 5.06 -4.65 -4.21
C TRP A 133 6.56 -4.82 -3.98
N ALA A 134 7.29 -3.72 -3.94
CA ALA A 134 8.69 -3.67 -3.54
C ALA A 134 8.85 -3.80 -2.01
N PHE A 135 8.38 -4.91 -1.41
CA PHE A 135 8.68 -5.23 -0.01
C PHE A 135 8.96 -6.73 0.20
N SER A 136 10.09 -7.04 0.85
CA SER A 136 10.40 -8.37 1.38
C SER A 136 11.10 -8.26 2.74
N ARG A 137 10.79 -9.19 3.65
CA ARG A 137 11.48 -9.29 4.96
C ARG A 137 12.83 -10.00 4.89
N GLY A 138 13.15 -10.65 3.76
CA GLY A 138 14.33 -11.49 3.61
C GLY A 138 15.18 -11.19 2.39
N ASP A 139 14.61 -10.57 1.36
CA ASP A 139 15.32 -10.23 0.12
C ASP A 139 15.85 -8.79 0.20
N ASP A 140 16.96 -8.54 -0.49
CA ASP A 140 17.48 -7.19 -0.74
C ASP A 140 16.85 -6.56 -1.98
N ASP A 141 17.13 -5.26 -2.17
CA ASP A 141 16.55 -4.46 -3.25
C ASP A 141 16.97 -5.03 -4.63
N GLU A 142 18.17 -5.60 -4.74
CA GLU A 142 18.67 -6.23 -5.96
C GLU A 142 17.87 -7.49 -6.33
N ALA A 143 17.65 -8.40 -5.37
CA ALA A 143 16.84 -9.60 -5.60
C ALA A 143 15.39 -9.25 -5.99
N MET A 144 14.83 -8.18 -5.42
CA MET A 144 13.50 -7.70 -5.74
C MET A 144 13.44 -7.01 -7.11
N ALA A 145 14.48 -6.28 -7.49
CA ALA A 145 14.62 -5.66 -8.81
C ALA A 145 14.66 -6.75 -9.90
N GLU A 146 15.47 -7.79 -9.71
CA GLU A 146 15.51 -8.97 -10.59
C GLU A 146 14.13 -9.66 -10.68
N GLN A 147 13.43 -9.78 -9.54
CA GLN A 147 12.11 -10.40 -9.52
C GLN A 147 11.09 -9.58 -10.32
N ALA A 148 11.13 -8.26 -10.20
CA ALA A 148 10.26 -7.38 -10.96
C ALA A 148 10.59 -7.39 -12.47
N GLU A 149 11.86 -7.56 -12.86
CA GLU A 149 12.24 -7.81 -14.27
C GLU A 149 11.69 -9.13 -14.80
N ARG A 150 11.75 -10.21 -13.99
CA ARG A 150 11.15 -11.50 -14.35
C ARG A 150 9.65 -11.38 -14.57
N TYR A 151 8.95 -10.62 -13.72
CA TYR A 151 7.53 -10.36 -13.91
C TYR A 151 7.25 -9.55 -15.17
N GLN A 152 8.06 -8.55 -15.48
CA GLN A 152 7.93 -7.79 -16.73
C GLN A 152 8.08 -8.67 -17.96
N GLN A 153 9.07 -9.57 -17.97
CA GLN A 153 9.26 -10.54 -19.05
C GLN A 153 8.10 -11.54 -19.16
N GLN A 154 7.57 -11.98 -18.01
CA GLN A 154 6.48 -12.95 -17.96
C GLN A 154 5.14 -12.37 -18.41
N LEU A 155 4.85 -11.13 -18.03
CA LEU A 155 3.59 -10.45 -18.31
C LEU A 155 3.62 -9.71 -19.66
N GLY A 156 4.80 -9.33 -20.16
CA GLY A 156 4.92 -8.55 -21.39
C GLY A 156 4.34 -7.13 -21.28
N VAL A 157 4.19 -6.62 -20.07
CA VAL A 157 3.71 -5.26 -19.75
C VAL A 157 4.70 -4.60 -18.78
N PRO A 158 4.82 -3.27 -18.77
CA PRO A 158 5.67 -2.56 -17.81
C PRO A 158 5.35 -2.94 -16.36
N VAL A 159 6.38 -3.19 -15.57
CA VAL A 159 6.27 -3.49 -14.14
C VAL A 159 6.96 -2.41 -13.33
N VAL A 160 6.18 -1.63 -12.58
CA VAL A 160 6.69 -0.58 -11.69
C VAL A 160 6.70 -1.10 -10.26
N ALA A 161 7.86 -1.04 -9.60
CA ALA A 161 8.02 -1.50 -8.23
C ALA A 161 7.79 -0.35 -7.24
N VAL A 162 6.85 -0.55 -6.31
CA VAL A 162 6.37 0.49 -5.39
C VAL A 162 6.41 -0.02 -3.97
N ASN A 163 6.88 0.81 -3.05
CA ASN A 163 6.93 0.54 -1.63
C ASN A 163 6.49 1.75 -0.81
N THR A 164 5.71 1.51 0.23
CA THR A 164 5.17 2.53 1.16
C THR A 164 5.57 2.24 2.61
N LEU A 165 6.32 1.15 2.82
CA LEU A 165 6.75 0.69 4.14
C LEU A 165 8.26 0.44 4.10
N GLY A 166 9.03 1.22 4.85
CA GLY A 166 10.46 0.98 5.00
C GLY A 166 10.78 -0.47 5.41
N ARG A 167 11.89 -1.02 4.91
CA ARG A 167 12.35 -2.40 5.21
C ARG A 167 12.82 -2.57 6.66
N GLU A 168 13.24 -1.47 7.29
CA GLU A 168 13.73 -1.41 8.66
C GLU A 168 13.07 -0.25 9.42
N ARG A 169 13.31 -0.17 10.73
CA ARG A 169 12.90 0.96 11.54
C ARG A 169 13.68 2.21 11.09
N ALA A 170 13.09 2.93 10.15
CA ALA A 170 13.63 4.16 9.59
C ALA A 170 13.18 5.36 10.42
N SER A 171 13.87 6.50 10.28
CA SER A 171 13.40 7.76 10.86
C SER A 171 12.07 8.17 10.25
N GLU A 172 11.32 9.02 10.96
CA GLU A 172 10.08 9.60 10.46
C GLU A 172 10.25 10.19 9.06
N GLU A 173 11.25 11.06 8.90
CA GLU A 173 11.63 11.71 7.63
C GLU A 173 11.88 10.72 6.49
N ALA A 174 12.48 9.55 6.78
CA ALA A 174 12.80 8.57 5.76
C ALA A 174 11.57 7.73 5.33
N ILE A 175 10.57 7.62 6.19
CA ILE A 175 9.30 6.97 5.88
C ILE A 175 8.41 7.93 5.11
N GLU A 176 8.35 9.19 5.53
CA GLU A 176 7.68 10.28 4.83
C GLU A 176 8.18 10.40 3.39
N ALA A 177 9.50 10.48 3.18
CA ALA A 177 10.09 10.54 1.86
C ALA A 177 9.72 9.34 0.96
N GLN A 178 9.54 8.15 1.53
CA GLN A 178 9.10 6.97 0.77
C GLN A 178 7.61 7.07 0.39
N ILE A 179 6.76 7.54 1.29
CA ILE A 179 5.35 7.78 1.01
C ILE A 179 5.22 8.81 -0.11
N GLU A 180 5.91 9.94 0.01
CA GLU A 180 5.96 10.99 -1.02
C GLU A 180 6.44 10.43 -2.36
N GLN A 181 7.53 9.68 -2.37
CA GLN A 181 8.06 9.06 -3.60
C GLN A 181 7.04 8.11 -4.23
N ALA A 182 6.34 7.30 -3.43
CA ALA A 182 5.33 6.37 -3.93
C ALA A 182 4.14 7.09 -4.55
N TYR A 183 3.61 8.14 -3.90
CA TYR A 183 2.51 8.94 -4.44
C TYR A 183 2.91 9.69 -5.71
N ARG A 184 4.09 10.30 -5.74
CA ARG A 184 4.61 10.99 -6.93
C ARG A 184 4.83 10.03 -8.09
N LEU A 185 5.42 8.86 -7.83
CA LEU A 185 5.61 7.83 -8.85
C LEU A 185 4.28 7.35 -9.42
N LEU A 186 3.30 7.03 -8.55
CA LEU A 186 1.97 6.65 -9.02
C LEU A 186 1.25 7.80 -9.73
N GLY A 187 1.44 9.04 -9.27
CA GLY A 187 0.96 10.25 -9.93
C GLY A 187 1.48 10.30 -11.37
N THR A 188 2.79 10.19 -11.57
CA THR A 188 3.42 10.21 -12.91
C THR A 188 2.89 9.09 -13.80
N VAL A 189 2.93 7.82 -13.36
CA VAL A 189 2.53 6.68 -14.23
C VAL A 189 1.03 6.65 -14.54
N THR A 190 0.22 7.45 -13.83
CA THR A 190 -1.23 7.56 -14.06
C THR A 190 -1.65 8.91 -14.65
N GLY A 191 -0.73 9.87 -14.84
CA GLY A 191 -1.04 11.24 -15.25
C GLY A 191 -1.88 12.01 -14.22
N ARG A 192 -1.62 11.77 -12.93
CA ARG A 192 -2.31 12.33 -11.76
C ARG A 192 -1.35 13.06 -10.81
N GLU A 193 -0.30 13.67 -11.33
CA GLU A 193 0.73 14.38 -10.57
C GLU A 193 0.14 15.50 -9.70
N GLU A 194 -0.73 16.35 -10.27
CA GLU A 194 -1.37 17.44 -9.52
C GLU A 194 -2.20 16.89 -8.35
N ARG A 195 -2.88 15.76 -8.55
CA ARG A 195 -3.67 15.11 -7.51
C ARG A 195 -2.77 14.45 -6.45
N ALA A 196 -1.63 13.90 -6.84
CA ALA A 196 -0.66 13.35 -5.90
C ALA A 196 -0.12 14.45 -4.97
N GLU A 197 0.27 15.61 -5.51
CA GLU A 197 0.75 16.73 -4.68
C GLU A 197 -0.37 17.30 -3.79
N GLU A 198 -1.62 17.40 -4.26
CA GLU A 198 -2.75 17.84 -3.42
C GLU A 198 -2.93 16.95 -2.17
N LEU A 199 -2.83 15.62 -2.36
CA LEU A 199 -2.97 14.65 -1.28
C LEU A 199 -1.81 14.72 -0.29
N LEU A 200 -0.58 14.91 -0.78
CA LEU A 200 0.61 15.07 0.04
C LEU A 200 0.58 16.39 0.83
N ASP A 201 0.25 17.50 0.17
CA ASP A 201 0.10 18.81 0.83
C ASP A 201 -0.94 18.75 1.97
N PHE A 202 -2.09 18.10 1.73
CA PHE A 202 -3.11 17.92 2.77
C PHE A 202 -2.63 17.03 3.92
N TYR A 203 -1.91 15.95 3.60
CA TYR A 203 -1.32 15.06 4.60
C TYR A 203 -0.32 15.83 5.49
N ASP A 204 0.65 16.50 4.90
CA ASP A 204 1.70 17.24 5.60
C ASP A 204 1.13 18.36 6.46
N ALA A 205 0.15 19.10 5.92
CA ALA A 205 -0.55 20.15 6.67
C ALA A 205 -1.27 19.59 7.89
N THR A 206 -1.94 18.44 7.76
CA THR A 206 -2.66 17.80 8.87
C THR A 206 -1.70 17.24 9.93
N VAL A 207 -0.61 16.61 9.50
CA VAL A 207 0.43 16.12 10.43
C VAL A 207 1.03 17.29 11.21
N SER A 208 1.42 18.35 10.51
CA SER A 208 2.00 19.56 11.11
C SER A 208 1.04 20.21 12.10
N GLU A 209 -0.25 20.33 11.74
CA GLU A 209 -1.29 20.87 12.62
C GLU A 209 -1.39 20.09 13.93
N VAL A 210 -1.42 18.75 13.86
CA VAL A 210 -1.49 17.90 15.06
C VAL A 210 -0.22 18.01 15.90
N GLN A 211 0.96 17.97 15.25
CA GLN A 211 2.25 18.10 15.93
C GLN A 211 2.38 19.45 16.64
N GLU A 212 1.96 20.55 16.01
CA GLU A 212 1.97 21.89 16.61
C GLU A 212 1.05 21.98 17.83
N GLN A 213 -0.12 21.35 17.80
CA GLN A 213 -1.05 21.34 18.93
C GLN A 213 -0.49 20.63 20.17
N VAL A 214 0.35 19.60 19.98
CA VAL A 214 0.88 18.76 21.07
C VAL A 214 2.36 19.00 21.38
N ALA A 215 2.99 19.99 20.74
CA ALA A 215 4.44 20.20 20.79
C ALA A 215 5.02 20.45 22.19
N ASP A 216 4.25 21.08 23.08
CA ASP A 216 4.65 21.42 24.45
C ASP A 216 4.21 20.38 25.50
N GLU A 217 3.55 19.29 25.08
CA GLU A 217 3.02 18.25 25.96
C GLU A 217 4.08 17.18 26.30
N GLU A 218 3.98 16.59 27.49
CA GLU A 218 4.84 15.46 27.85
C GLU A 218 4.35 14.16 27.19
N PRO A 219 5.21 13.43 26.44
CA PRO A 219 4.76 12.26 25.70
C PRO A 219 4.39 11.11 26.65
N PRO A 220 3.14 10.61 26.61
CA PRO A 220 2.74 9.50 27.45
C PRO A 220 3.37 8.20 26.98
N ARG A 221 3.56 7.29 27.95
CA ARG A 221 4.08 5.94 27.70
C ARG A 221 2.95 5.05 27.22
N ILE A 222 3.08 4.49 26.02
CA ILE A 222 2.02 3.71 25.38
C ILE A 222 2.47 2.29 25.04
N TYR A 223 1.52 1.37 25.03
CA TYR A 223 1.69 0.02 24.51
C TYR A 223 0.73 -0.24 23.34
N LEU A 224 1.26 -0.72 22.22
CA LEU A 224 0.46 -1.14 21.08
C LEU A 224 0.33 -2.67 21.07
N ALA A 225 -0.86 -3.18 21.35
CA ALA A 225 -1.17 -4.60 21.25
C ALA A 225 -1.52 -4.98 19.81
N HIS A 226 -0.82 -5.96 19.27
CA HIS A 226 -1.09 -6.54 17.97
C HIS A 226 -2.42 -7.33 18.02
N ARG A 227 -3.18 -7.31 16.92
CA ARG A 227 -4.50 -7.97 16.77
C ARG A 227 -4.59 -9.47 17.14
N ARG A 228 -3.44 -10.14 17.31
CA ARG A 228 -3.35 -11.60 17.58
C ARG A 228 -3.78 -11.90 19.02
N ASN A 229 -3.23 -11.15 19.96
CA ASN A 229 -3.50 -11.20 21.39
C ASN A 229 -2.80 -10.02 22.08
N LEU A 230 -3.17 -9.73 23.33
CA LEU A 230 -2.60 -8.65 24.13
C LEU A 230 -1.08 -8.75 24.32
N TYR A 231 -0.53 -9.96 24.38
CA TYR A 231 0.88 -10.24 24.66
C TYR A 231 1.72 -10.36 23.39
N ASN A 232 1.23 -9.80 22.29
CA ASN A 232 1.98 -9.64 21.07
C ASN A 232 1.99 -8.15 20.75
N HIS A 233 3.16 -7.53 20.70
CA HIS A 233 3.27 -6.08 20.52
C HIS A 233 3.42 -5.71 19.04
N VAL A 234 2.99 -4.49 18.70
CA VAL A 234 3.39 -3.82 17.46
C VAL A 234 4.66 -3.03 17.73
N SER A 235 5.72 -3.26 16.95
CA SER A 235 7.04 -2.66 17.20
C SER A 235 7.18 -1.23 16.66
N PHE A 236 6.33 -0.86 15.71
CA PHE A 236 6.38 0.42 15.01
C PHE A 236 4.99 0.80 14.48
N TYR A 237 4.63 2.07 14.60
CA TYR A 237 3.47 2.62 13.94
C TYR A 237 3.71 4.11 13.65
N PHE A 238 3.63 4.53 12.39
CA PHE A 238 4.06 5.88 11.98
C PHE A 238 3.32 7.02 12.70
N PRO A 239 1.98 7.00 12.90
CA PRO A 239 1.30 7.99 13.72
C PRO A 239 1.85 8.14 15.14
N VAL A 240 2.37 7.07 15.74
CA VAL A 240 2.99 7.14 17.07
C VAL A 240 4.33 7.87 17.03
N GLU A 241 5.13 7.63 15.99
CA GLU A 241 6.40 8.33 15.81
C GLU A 241 6.15 9.82 15.51
N GLN A 242 5.16 10.14 14.66
CA GLN A 242 4.73 11.51 14.35
C GLN A 242 4.24 12.26 15.60
N LEU A 243 3.59 11.60 16.56
CA LEU A 243 3.19 12.21 17.84
C LEU A 243 4.33 12.32 18.86
N GLY A 244 5.49 11.71 18.59
CA GLY A 244 6.56 11.58 19.57
C GLY A 244 6.17 10.79 20.83
N ALA A 245 5.12 9.96 20.78
CA ALA A 245 4.66 9.21 21.95
C ALA A 245 5.65 8.10 22.33
N GLU A 246 5.83 7.86 23.64
CA GLU A 246 6.84 6.91 24.12
C GLU A 246 6.32 5.46 24.02
N LEU A 247 6.63 4.78 22.91
CA LEU A 247 6.33 3.37 22.76
C LEU A 247 7.20 2.53 23.72
N VAL A 248 6.60 1.86 24.70
CA VAL A 248 7.35 1.10 25.72
C VAL A 248 8.19 -0.05 25.16
N THR A 249 7.91 -0.48 23.93
CA THR A 249 8.65 -1.53 23.22
C THR A 249 9.77 -1.00 22.32
N ALA A 250 9.98 0.31 22.22
CA ALA A 250 10.96 0.91 21.31
C ALA A 250 12.40 0.40 21.53
N GLY A 251 12.75 -0.06 22.74
CA GLY A 251 14.08 -0.62 23.03
C GLY A 251 14.26 -2.11 22.66
N ARG A 252 13.22 -2.79 22.17
CA ARG A 252 13.29 -4.22 21.83
C ARG A 252 13.92 -4.42 20.45
N PRO A 253 14.84 -5.38 20.28
CA PRO A 253 15.34 -5.74 18.96
C PRO A 253 14.28 -6.53 18.19
N GLY A 254 14.23 -6.32 16.86
CA GLY A 254 13.31 -7.01 15.96
C GLY A 254 12.01 -6.26 15.70
N GLY A 255 11.09 -6.91 14.98
CA GLY A 255 9.75 -6.38 14.72
C GLY A 255 8.72 -6.84 15.75
N ASP A 256 7.44 -6.82 15.35
CA ASP A 256 6.32 -7.36 16.13
C ASP A 256 6.66 -8.71 16.77
N GLY A 257 6.30 -8.88 18.04
CA GLY A 257 6.76 -10.04 18.80
C GLY A 257 6.03 -10.27 20.11
N GLU A 258 6.29 -11.42 20.73
CA GLU A 258 5.70 -11.77 22.01
C GLU A 258 6.34 -10.97 23.17
N VAL A 259 5.51 -10.69 24.16
CA VAL A 259 5.90 -10.05 25.43
C VAL A 259 5.24 -10.82 26.58
N SER A 260 5.85 -10.81 27.77
CA SER A 260 5.25 -11.40 28.96
C SER A 260 4.38 -10.40 29.73
N ALA A 261 3.53 -10.88 30.63
CA ALA A 261 2.77 -9.99 31.52
C ALA A 261 3.70 -9.22 32.47
N GLU A 262 4.78 -9.85 32.93
CA GLU A 262 5.80 -9.23 33.75
C GLU A 262 6.52 -8.09 33.00
N GLU A 263 6.77 -8.25 31.69
CA GLU A 263 7.32 -7.16 30.87
C GLU A 263 6.35 -5.98 30.77
N LEU A 264 5.06 -6.23 30.51
CA LEU A 264 4.03 -5.18 30.48
C LEU A 264 3.90 -4.45 31.82
N VAL A 265 3.89 -5.19 32.94
CA VAL A 265 3.87 -4.62 34.29
C VAL A 265 5.13 -3.79 34.56
N SER A 266 6.30 -4.27 34.14
CA SER A 266 7.55 -3.53 34.33
C SER A 266 7.63 -2.28 33.47
N TRP A 267 7.02 -2.28 32.27
CA TRP A 267 6.96 -1.10 31.43
C TRP A 267 5.98 -0.06 31.95
N ASP A 268 4.89 -0.49 32.59
CA ASP A 268 3.87 0.35 33.21
C ASP A 268 3.36 1.46 32.25
N PRO A 269 2.76 1.07 31.09
CA PRO A 269 2.22 2.03 30.15
C PRO A 269 1.04 2.81 30.78
N ALA A 270 0.94 4.09 30.42
CA ALA A 270 -0.17 4.95 30.79
C ALA A 270 -1.42 4.69 29.93
N HIS A 271 -1.23 4.21 28.69
CA HIS A 271 -2.30 3.83 27.76
C HIS A 271 -1.96 2.52 27.04
N ILE A 272 -2.97 1.69 26.78
CA ILE A 272 -2.87 0.49 25.93
C ILE A 272 -3.78 0.71 24.72
N PHE A 273 -3.24 0.56 23.51
CA PHE A 273 -4.00 0.59 22.27
C PHE A 273 -4.11 -0.82 21.68
N LEU A 274 -5.32 -1.24 21.39
CA LEU A 274 -5.63 -2.55 20.82
C LEU A 274 -5.82 -2.42 19.31
N HIS A 275 -4.95 -3.05 18.53
CA HIS A 275 -5.03 -3.05 17.06
C HIS A 275 -6.35 -3.70 16.63
N THR A 276 -7.22 -2.90 16.01
CA THR A 276 -8.55 -3.28 15.53
C THR A 276 -8.69 -3.00 14.06
N PRO A 277 -8.07 -3.83 13.22
CA PRO A 277 -8.22 -3.62 11.79
C PRO A 277 -9.64 -3.94 11.29
N SER A 278 -10.47 -4.47 12.18
CA SER A 278 -11.93 -4.61 12.10
C SER A 278 -12.44 -5.03 13.49
N ARG A 279 -13.75 -5.30 13.64
CA ARG A 279 -14.36 -6.01 14.79
C ARG A 279 -13.76 -7.41 15.08
N ALA A 280 -12.83 -7.85 14.25
CA ALA A 280 -12.06 -9.07 14.37
C ALA A 280 -10.99 -9.09 15.48
N SER A 281 -10.76 -7.96 16.16
CA SER A 281 -9.75 -7.94 17.21
C SER A 281 -10.10 -9.00 18.26
N ARG A 282 -9.17 -9.93 18.47
CA ARG A 282 -9.34 -11.05 19.40
C ARG A 282 -9.14 -10.66 20.85
N VAL A 283 -8.92 -9.37 21.11
CA VAL A 283 -8.66 -8.84 22.44
C VAL A 283 -9.79 -7.89 22.77
N ALA A 284 -10.67 -8.33 23.67
CA ALA A 284 -11.71 -7.46 24.19
C ALA A 284 -11.12 -6.53 25.26
N ARG A 285 -11.67 -5.32 25.38
CA ARG A 285 -11.28 -4.36 26.43
C ARG A 285 -11.41 -4.99 27.82
N ASP A 286 -12.56 -5.62 28.08
CA ASP A 286 -12.86 -6.27 29.35
C ASP A 286 -11.87 -7.41 29.67
N GLU A 287 -11.42 -8.16 28.66
CA GLU A 287 -10.40 -9.21 28.86
C GLU A 287 -9.06 -8.64 29.32
N VAL A 288 -8.72 -7.40 28.94
CA VAL A 288 -7.51 -6.70 29.42
C VAL A 288 -7.72 -6.19 30.84
N LEU A 289 -8.90 -5.64 31.15
CA LEU A 289 -9.22 -5.09 32.47
C LEU A 289 -9.33 -6.18 33.54
N ASP A 290 -9.87 -7.34 33.17
CA ASP A 290 -10.06 -8.49 34.08
C ASP A 290 -8.78 -9.34 34.25
N ASP A 291 -7.69 -9.02 33.55
CA ASP A 291 -6.45 -9.79 33.64
C ASP A 291 -5.66 -9.45 34.92
N GLU A 292 -5.83 -10.27 35.95
CA GLU A 292 -5.15 -10.11 37.24
C GLU A 292 -3.61 -9.99 37.14
N ARG A 293 -2.99 -10.50 36.07
CA ARG A 293 -1.54 -10.40 35.85
C ARG A 293 -1.09 -8.98 35.53
N LEU A 294 -2.01 -8.10 35.12
CA LEU A 294 -1.76 -6.70 34.81
C LEU A 294 -2.14 -5.77 35.97
N SER A 295 -2.49 -6.33 37.14
CA SER A 295 -2.72 -5.55 38.35
C SER A 295 -1.50 -4.66 38.63
N GLY A 296 -1.73 -3.35 38.74
CA GLY A 296 -0.66 -2.36 38.94
C GLY A 296 -0.15 -1.67 37.68
N VAL A 297 -0.63 -2.06 36.48
CA VAL A 297 -0.41 -1.29 35.24
C VAL A 297 -1.32 -0.07 35.23
N LYS A 298 -0.75 1.14 35.11
CA LYS A 298 -1.52 2.40 35.10
C LYS A 298 -2.66 2.42 34.09
N ALA A 299 -2.43 1.95 32.86
CA ALA A 299 -3.47 1.88 31.85
C ALA A 299 -4.68 1.03 32.27
N VAL A 300 -4.45 -0.07 33.00
CA VAL A 300 -5.52 -0.96 33.49
C VAL A 300 -6.23 -0.33 34.69
N GLU A 301 -5.48 0.20 35.67
CA GLU A 301 -6.06 0.85 36.85
C GLU A 301 -6.90 2.08 36.53
N ALA A 302 -6.52 2.84 35.50
CA ALA A 302 -7.24 4.01 35.02
C ALA A 302 -8.22 3.70 33.88
N GLU A 303 -8.38 2.43 33.52
CA GLU A 303 -9.21 1.95 32.40
C GLU A 303 -8.93 2.61 31.03
N ARG A 304 -7.68 3.00 30.77
CA ARG A 304 -7.19 3.64 29.54
C ARG A 304 -6.77 2.62 28.49
N ILE A 305 -7.77 1.87 28.03
CA ILE A 305 -7.63 0.83 27.02
C ILE A 305 -8.41 1.27 25.79
N HIS A 306 -7.69 1.62 24.73
CA HIS A 306 -8.23 2.27 23.52
C HIS A 306 -8.06 1.36 22.30
N ARG A 307 -8.61 1.79 21.17
CA ARG A 307 -8.48 1.09 19.88
C ARG A 307 -7.73 1.95 18.87
N PHE A 308 -7.12 1.30 17.89
CA PHE A 308 -6.55 1.97 16.72
C PHE A 308 -6.68 1.04 15.51
N LYS A 309 -6.88 1.59 14.32
CA LYS A 309 -7.15 0.77 13.13
C LYS A 309 -5.90 0.01 12.67
N GLY A 310 -4.74 0.64 12.68
CA GLY A 310 -3.44 0.02 12.36
C GLY A 310 -3.27 -0.52 10.92
N THR A 311 -2.24 -1.32 10.68
CA THR A 311 -1.71 -1.64 9.31
C THR A 311 -2.05 -3.02 8.78
N TYR A 312 -3.05 -3.70 9.35
CA TYR A 312 -3.33 -5.11 9.11
C TYR A 312 -3.39 -5.58 7.65
N MET A 313 -3.93 -4.74 6.77
CA MET A 313 -4.10 -5.01 5.35
C MET A 313 -3.34 -3.97 4.54
N GLY A 314 -2.08 -3.74 4.91
CA GLY A 314 -1.26 -2.69 4.35
C GLY A 314 -1.52 -1.32 4.96
N TRP A 315 -0.73 -0.35 4.51
CA TRP A 315 -0.86 1.04 4.91
C TRP A 315 -1.98 1.70 4.11
N ASP A 316 -2.74 2.57 4.77
CA ASP A 316 -3.69 3.47 4.13
C ASP A 316 -3.46 4.84 4.76
N LEU A 317 -2.96 5.78 3.95
CA LEU A 317 -2.55 7.09 4.41
C LEU A 317 -3.71 7.85 5.06
N ALA A 318 -4.92 7.75 4.50
CA ALA A 318 -6.11 8.40 5.04
C ALA A 318 -6.43 7.88 6.46
N THR A 319 -6.53 6.55 6.61
CA THR A 319 -6.82 5.99 7.94
C THR A 319 -5.66 6.11 8.92
N GLY A 320 -4.41 6.18 8.45
CA GLY A 320 -3.25 6.48 9.28
C GLY A 320 -3.32 7.90 9.84
N LEU A 321 -3.74 8.86 9.03
CA LEU A 321 -3.97 10.25 9.45
C LEU A 321 -5.14 10.35 10.44
N ILE A 322 -6.19 9.54 10.28
CA ILE A 322 -7.27 9.43 11.26
C ILE A 322 -6.76 8.84 12.58
N ASP A 323 -5.97 7.76 12.52
CA ASP A 323 -5.35 7.18 13.72
C ASP A 323 -4.42 8.21 14.40
N LEU A 324 -3.69 9.06 13.64
CA LEU A 324 -2.91 10.17 14.20
C LEU A 324 -3.78 11.13 15.02
N VAL A 325 -4.85 11.65 14.43
CA VAL A 325 -5.77 12.58 15.12
C VAL A 325 -6.46 11.92 16.31
N HIS A 326 -6.90 10.66 16.16
CA HIS A 326 -7.52 9.88 17.23
C HIS A 326 -6.56 9.69 18.41
N MET A 327 -5.34 9.23 18.14
CA MET A 327 -4.35 8.99 19.18
C MET A 327 -3.93 10.30 19.85
N ALA A 328 -3.77 11.39 19.09
CA ALA A 328 -3.52 12.71 19.68
C ALA A 328 -4.63 13.11 20.66
N ARG A 329 -5.91 12.93 20.29
CA ARG A 329 -7.05 13.24 21.16
C ARG A 329 -7.08 12.40 22.44
N VAL A 330 -6.74 11.12 22.34
CA VAL A 330 -6.68 10.21 23.49
C VAL A 330 -5.54 10.56 24.44
N LEU A 331 -4.38 10.88 23.88
CA LEU A 331 -3.14 11.10 24.64
C LEU A 331 -3.05 12.53 25.20
N TYR A 332 -3.59 13.51 24.48
CA TYR A 332 -3.51 14.94 24.79
C TYR A 332 -4.90 15.59 24.75
N PRO A 333 -5.85 15.17 25.61
CA PRO A 333 -7.25 15.56 25.51
C PRO A 333 -7.51 17.06 25.76
N GLU A 334 -6.64 17.74 26.51
CA GLU A 334 -6.75 19.19 26.73
C GLU A 334 -6.28 19.99 25.51
N ALA A 335 -5.16 19.58 24.89
CA ALA A 335 -4.64 20.22 23.68
C ALA A 335 -5.56 20.01 22.47
N MET A 336 -6.16 18.82 22.36
CA MET A 336 -7.03 18.43 21.25
C MET A 336 -8.53 18.67 21.53
N ALA A 337 -8.88 19.49 22.53
CA ALA A 337 -10.26 19.62 23.03
C ALA A 337 -11.25 20.15 21.97
N ASP A 338 -10.77 20.96 21.01
CA ASP A 338 -11.59 21.56 19.96
C ASP A 338 -11.70 20.68 18.70
N VAL A 339 -11.04 19.51 18.68
CA VAL A 339 -11.04 18.60 17.53
C VAL A 339 -12.17 17.58 17.65
N ASP A 340 -13.14 17.66 16.75
CA ASP A 340 -14.14 16.62 16.55
C ASP A 340 -13.60 15.54 15.60
N LEU A 341 -13.39 14.32 16.13
CA LEU A 341 -12.77 13.25 15.36
C LEU A 341 -13.66 12.76 14.20
N ARG A 342 -14.99 12.85 14.35
CA ARG A 342 -15.91 12.44 13.29
C ARG A 342 -15.85 13.41 12.12
N ASP A 343 -15.95 14.70 12.41
CA ASP A 343 -15.88 15.73 11.36
C ASP A 343 -14.49 15.74 10.69
N ARG A 344 -13.41 15.64 11.48
CA ARG A 344 -12.04 15.60 10.94
C ARG A 344 -11.78 14.33 10.14
N GLY A 345 -12.25 13.18 10.62
CA GLY A 345 -12.09 11.93 9.91
C GLY A 345 -12.92 11.85 8.63
N GLU A 346 -14.11 12.47 8.60
CA GLU A 346 -14.91 12.60 7.40
C GLU A 346 -14.23 13.49 6.36
N GLU A 347 -13.69 14.65 6.76
CA GLU A 347 -12.89 15.51 5.88
C GLU A 347 -11.70 14.74 5.26
N ILE A 348 -10.94 14.01 6.09
CA ILE A 348 -9.80 13.21 5.61
C ILE A 348 -10.28 12.18 4.58
N LEU A 349 -11.36 11.44 4.86
CA LEU A 349 -11.84 10.42 3.93
C LEU A 349 -12.42 11.03 2.65
N GLU A 350 -13.10 12.18 2.72
CA GLU A 350 -13.60 12.89 1.53
C GLU A 350 -12.43 13.40 0.67
N VAL A 351 -11.38 13.96 1.29
CA VAL A 351 -10.18 14.40 0.56
C VAL A 351 -9.50 13.21 -0.12
N PHE A 352 -9.36 12.06 0.52
CA PHE A 352 -8.67 10.92 -0.08
C PHE A 352 -9.53 10.09 -1.03
N TYR A 353 -10.78 9.78 -0.68
CA TYR A 353 -11.64 8.86 -1.41
C TYR A 353 -12.76 9.54 -2.23
N GLY A 354 -13.03 10.83 -1.99
CA GLY A 354 -14.02 11.61 -2.75
C GLY A 354 -15.50 11.28 -2.48
N ASP A 355 -15.80 10.36 -1.56
CA ASP A 355 -17.18 9.94 -1.21
C ASP A 355 -17.50 10.33 0.24
N PRO A 356 -18.59 11.08 0.51
CA PRO A 356 -18.98 11.44 1.86
C PRO A 356 -19.68 10.29 2.60
N GLY A 357 -19.66 10.35 3.93
CA GLY A 357 -20.26 9.39 4.86
C GLY A 357 -19.39 8.15 5.10
N LEU A 358 -18.11 8.18 4.71
CA LEU A 358 -17.20 7.04 4.91
C LEU A 358 -16.74 6.90 6.36
N TYR A 359 -16.75 7.97 7.15
CA TYR A 359 -16.27 7.90 8.53
C TYR A 359 -17.14 7.02 9.42
N ASP A 360 -18.47 7.17 9.32
CA ASP A 360 -19.41 6.34 10.08
C ASP A 360 -19.18 4.85 9.79
N ARG A 361 -18.80 4.51 8.55
CA ARG A 361 -18.44 3.15 8.17
C ARG A 361 -17.10 2.70 8.76
N LEU A 362 -16.09 3.57 8.75
CA LEU A 362 -14.82 3.28 9.40
C LEU A 362 -15.05 2.97 10.87
N GLN A 363 -15.81 3.82 11.58
CA GLN A 363 -16.16 3.65 12.98
C GLN A 363 -16.87 2.31 13.25
N GLU A 364 -17.85 1.92 12.42
CA GLU A 364 -18.52 0.62 12.52
C GLU A 364 -17.53 -0.57 12.45
N LEU A 365 -16.49 -0.42 11.62
CA LEU A 365 -15.50 -1.46 11.37
C LEU A 365 -14.44 -1.52 12.48
N SER A 366 -13.93 -0.38 12.94
CA SER A 366 -12.74 -0.29 13.80
C SER A 366 -13.04 -0.09 15.27
N SER A 367 -14.26 0.36 15.63
CA SER A 367 -14.64 0.73 17.00
C SER A 367 -13.73 1.82 17.61
N LEU A 368 -13.20 2.74 16.79
CA LEU A 368 -12.25 3.78 17.25
C LEU A 368 -12.82 4.68 18.35
N ASP A 369 -14.14 4.91 18.38
CA ASP A 369 -14.79 5.77 19.37
C ASP A 369 -15.70 5.02 20.35
N ASP A 370 -15.55 3.70 20.50
CA ASP A 370 -16.40 2.91 21.41
C ASP A 370 -16.06 3.08 22.91
N ASP A 371 -15.40 4.19 23.30
CA ASP A 371 -14.99 4.49 24.69
C ASP A 371 -16.05 5.26 25.50
#